data_AF-A0A1V6PTW1-F1
#
_entry.id   AF-A0A1V6PTW1-F1
#
_cell.length_a   1.000
_cell.length_b   1.000
_cell.length_c   1.000
_cell.angle_alpha   90.00
_cell.angle_beta   90.00
_cell.angle_gamma   90.00
#
_symmetry.space_group_name_H-M   'P 1'
#
loop_
_entity.id
_entity.type
_entity.pdbx_description
1 polymer ?
#
loop_
_entity_poly.entity_id
_entity_poly.type
_entity_poly.pdbx_seq_one_letter_code
_entity_poly.pdbx_strand_id
1 'polypeptide(L)'
;MAVQGTHDNSQHQAQRALEHDMGKSEMKGHNSYPDYAAFAQEANPQMIKQLETNPITEEHLTHEVRAIYDGLVKVEKKCIEVIKYLSQMGLRTELSQDQWSTVISLHRMLLHEHHDFFLASQHPSASPAVKHLAEKYAMPAHVTDRDIWAGVSKYWYNQDTDACPETGRIQHHLAVLSRPDTLQQFFYYTKALISVRPFANARVSIAQLFNPILSAPADRHTLITSFVAAHGALFMRMPVEHFVARSKFFLSNLRQEVSRLGREGQQGVFITSCNIAAIFQYGDNDGVFATEFTFDENTTADAYAISRQWASTTTPIDPNNHQYTDLASQFAFRASSLAFHTLIIILGQAGDPNLHPSVHASMAFVWCLTLIPAAIQRLEPLVPWTILANYLNTLLRPDINIAKIEDESFPRIEDTTSQQLPEDFLIRGQTWSRLYYPGKFFEETAIEDDRPLIGEPSTMLPRRHRCLWLGVRIATFSRWMTYDQTRLFTPTRLAHEFAPIAQSTDHLSGNIYLVPGPVNQEMEGV
;
A
#
# COMPACT_ATOMS: atom_id res chain seq x y z
N MET A 1 -0.48 53.64 -25.31
CA MET A 1 -1.50 52.87 -26.06
C MET A 1 -0.77 52.07 -27.13
N ALA A 2 -1.13 50.80 -27.31
CA ALA A 2 -0.59 49.80 -28.27
C ALA A 2 0.42 48.76 -27.72
N VAL A 3 0.01 47.92 -26.76
CA VAL A 3 0.60 46.55 -26.57
C VAL A 3 -0.45 45.49 -26.17
N GLN A 4 -1.69 45.84 -25.84
CA GLN A 4 -2.72 44.87 -25.40
C GLN A 4 -3.54 44.22 -26.54
N GLY A 5 -3.29 44.56 -27.81
CA GLY A 5 -4.09 44.08 -28.94
C GLY A 5 -3.53 42.88 -29.71
N THR A 6 -2.30 42.43 -29.40
CA THR A 6 -1.62 41.37 -30.18
C THR A 6 -1.66 40.00 -29.51
N HIS A 7 -1.76 39.93 -28.17
CA HIS A 7 -1.77 38.65 -27.46
C HIS A 7 -3.15 37.95 -27.50
N ASP A 8 -4.23 38.71 -27.30
CA ASP A 8 -5.61 38.20 -27.42
C ASP A 8 -5.94 37.73 -28.84
N ASN A 9 -5.40 38.42 -29.86
CA ASN A 9 -5.63 38.05 -31.26
C ASN A 9 -4.90 36.75 -31.63
N SER A 10 -3.78 36.43 -30.97
CA SER A 10 -3.02 35.19 -31.18
C SER A 10 -3.66 33.97 -30.52
N GLN A 11 -4.25 34.13 -29.33
CA GLN A 11 -5.00 33.05 -28.66
C GLN A 11 -6.34 32.79 -29.35
N HIS A 12 -7.06 33.83 -29.79
CA HIS A 12 -8.28 33.65 -30.58
C HIS A 12 -8.02 33.07 -31.98
N GLN A 13 -6.88 33.37 -32.61
CA GLN A 13 -6.48 32.75 -33.87
C GLN A 13 -6.03 31.29 -33.69
N ALA A 14 -5.32 30.95 -32.61
CA ALA A 14 -4.96 29.57 -32.29
C ALA A 14 -6.20 28.73 -31.95
N GLN A 15 -7.17 29.30 -31.24
CA GLN A 15 -8.43 28.63 -30.89
C GLN A 15 -9.35 28.45 -32.11
N ARG A 16 -9.44 29.44 -33.01
CA ARG A 16 -10.14 29.28 -34.30
C ARG A 16 -9.44 28.32 -35.27
N ALA A 17 -8.11 28.23 -35.23
CA ALA A 17 -7.37 27.22 -35.99
C ALA A 17 -7.63 25.80 -35.46
N LEU A 18 -7.74 25.63 -34.14
CA LEU A 18 -8.14 24.37 -33.48
C LEU A 18 -9.60 24.00 -33.74
N GLU A 19 -10.53 24.96 -33.72
CA GLU A 19 -11.95 24.73 -34.07
C GLU A 19 -12.12 24.37 -35.56
N HIS A 20 -11.33 24.97 -36.45
CA HIS A 20 -11.33 24.67 -37.88
C HIS A 20 -10.65 23.33 -38.22
N ASP A 21 -9.64 22.89 -37.44
CA ASP A 21 -9.04 21.54 -37.57
C ASP A 21 -9.93 20.45 -36.94
N MET A 22 -10.60 20.76 -35.82
CA MET A 22 -11.60 19.87 -35.21
C MET A 22 -12.84 19.72 -36.08
N GLY A 23 -13.28 20.77 -36.77
CA GLY A 23 -14.42 20.75 -37.69
C GLY A 23 -14.15 20.02 -39.02
N LYS A 24 -12.89 19.68 -39.32
CA LYS A 24 -12.51 18.92 -40.52
C LYS A 24 -12.18 17.45 -40.26
N SER A 25 -12.25 17.00 -39.00
CA SER A 25 -12.11 15.58 -38.65
C SER A 25 -13.43 14.82 -38.82
N GLU A 26 -14.14 15.00 -39.93
CA GLU A 26 -14.90 13.91 -40.53
C GLU A 26 -13.94 13.10 -41.41
N MET A 27 -12.96 12.42 -40.79
CA MET A 27 -12.38 11.27 -41.46
C MET A 27 -13.44 10.18 -41.41
N LYS A 28 -14.04 9.91 -42.57
CA LYS A 28 -15.01 8.86 -42.82
C LYS A 28 -14.51 7.52 -42.26
N GLY A 29 -14.89 7.23 -41.02
CA GLY A 29 -14.92 5.87 -40.52
C GLY A 29 -15.97 5.11 -41.34
N HIS A 30 -15.54 4.16 -42.17
CA HIS A 30 -16.43 3.08 -42.56
C HIS A 30 -16.70 2.27 -41.29
N ASN A 31 -17.79 2.58 -40.60
CA ASN A 31 -18.61 1.66 -39.80
C ASN A 31 -19.71 2.44 -39.07
N SER A 32 -20.79 2.75 -39.80
CA SER A 32 -22.09 2.96 -39.17
C SER A 32 -22.60 1.60 -38.68
N TYR A 33 -22.62 1.36 -37.38
CA TYR A 33 -23.37 0.24 -36.79
C TYR A 33 -24.88 0.53 -36.91
N PRO A 34 -25.71 -0.40 -37.40
CA PRO A 34 -27.15 -0.19 -37.45
C PRO A 34 -27.76 -0.22 -36.05
N ASP A 35 -28.74 0.65 -35.83
CA ASP A 35 -29.62 0.67 -34.66
C ASP A 35 -30.48 -0.61 -34.64
N TYR A 36 -30.31 -1.45 -33.61
CA TYR A 36 -30.89 -2.79 -33.52
C TYR A 36 -32.41 -2.81 -33.20
N ALA A 37 -33.07 -1.65 -33.15
CA ALA A 37 -34.47 -1.55 -32.73
C ALA A 37 -35.51 -1.46 -33.88
N ALA A 38 -35.10 -1.33 -35.15
CA ALA A 38 -36.03 -0.96 -36.23
C ALA A 38 -36.46 -2.08 -37.22
N PHE A 39 -35.96 -3.32 -37.10
CA PHE A 39 -36.25 -4.38 -38.09
C PHE A 39 -37.25 -5.46 -37.65
N ALA A 40 -38.04 -5.21 -36.62
CA ALA A 40 -39.06 -6.13 -36.15
C ALA A 40 -40.45 -5.81 -36.74
N GLN A 41 -40.60 -5.67 -38.06
CA GLN A 41 -41.89 -5.78 -38.77
C GLN A 41 -41.70 -5.61 -40.29
N GLU A 42 -41.58 -6.73 -41.02
CA GLU A 42 -42.33 -7.05 -42.25
C GLU A 42 -41.67 -8.23 -42.98
N ALA A 43 -42.51 -9.14 -43.45
CA ALA A 43 -42.16 -10.47 -43.92
C ALA A 43 -41.80 -10.53 -45.41
N ASN A 44 -40.68 -11.19 -45.78
CA ASN A 44 -40.54 -12.17 -46.88
C ASN A 44 -39.10 -12.76 -46.89
N PRO A 45 -38.86 -14.07 -46.68
CA PRO A 45 -37.50 -14.62 -46.62
C PRO A 45 -36.95 -14.93 -48.02
N GLN A 46 -36.39 -13.93 -48.70
CA GLN A 46 -35.40 -14.19 -49.75
C GLN A 46 -34.00 -14.17 -49.13
N MET A 47 -33.37 -15.34 -49.04
CA MET A 47 -31.96 -15.47 -48.63
C MET A 47 -31.06 -14.65 -49.56
N ILE A 48 -30.51 -13.54 -49.05
CA ILE A 48 -29.45 -12.78 -49.70
C ILE A 48 -28.19 -13.65 -49.66
N LYS A 49 -27.61 -13.99 -50.82
CA LYS A 49 -26.34 -14.72 -50.89
C LYS A 49 -25.25 -13.89 -50.23
N GLN A 50 -24.46 -14.53 -49.36
CA GLN A 50 -23.25 -13.94 -48.79
C GLN A 50 -22.36 -13.39 -49.92
N LEU A 51 -21.94 -12.12 -49.80
CA LEU A 51 -20.99 -11.49 -50.73
C LEU A 51 -19.74 -12.38 -50.83
N GLU A 52 -19.28 -12.65 -52.05
CA GLU A 52 -18.03 -13.36 -52.29
C GLU A 52 -16.89 -12.58 -51.63
N THR A 53 -16.40 -13.09 -50.50
CA THR A 53 -15.26 -12.55 -49.79
C THR A 53 -14.04 -13.29 -50.29
N ASN A 54 -13.18 -12.60 -51.06
CA ASN A 54 -11.89 -13.18 -51.45
C ASN A 54 -11.10 -13.51 -50.18
N PRO A 55 -10.47 -14.70 -50.09
CA PRO A 55 -9.66 -15.05 -48.93
C PRO A 55 -8.52 -14.04 -48.75
N ILE A 56 -8.36 -13.50 -47.54
CA ILE A 56 -7.27 -12.60 -47.20
C ILE A 56 -5.93 -13.30 -47.44
N THR A 57 -5.12 -12.70 -48.32
CA THR A 57 -3.76 -13.15 -48.60
C THR A 57 -2.80 -12.69 -47.49
N GLU A 58 -1.71 -13.43 -47.29
CA GLU A 58 -0.69 -13.09 -46.29
C GLU A 58 -0.07 -11.70 -46.53
N GLU A 59 0.12 -11.31 -47.79
CA GLU A 59 0.65 -9.99 -48.17
C GLU A 59 -0.30 -8.85 -47.81
N HIS A 60 -1.60 -9.00 -48.10
CA HIS A 60 -2.61 -8.01 -47.73
C HIS A 60 -2.73 -7.89 -46.20
N LEU A 61 -2.69 -9.02 -45.49
CA LEU A 61 -2.70 -9.03 -44.04
C LEU A 61 -1.46 -8.37 -43.43
N THR A 62 -0.28 -8.58 -44.02
CA THR A 62 0.96 -7.94 -43.57
C THR A 62 0.92 -6.43 -43.76
N HIS A 63 0.34 -5.97 -44.87
CA HIS A 63 0.12 -4.55 -45.12
C HIS A 63 -0.88 -3.94 -44.11
N GLU A 64 -1.97 -4.66 -43.82
CA GLU A 64 -2.99 -4.24 -42.86
C GLU A 64 -2.44 -4.14 -41.43
N VAL A 65 -1.72 -5.17 -40.97
CA VAL A 65 -1.07 -5.17 -39.64
C VAL A 65 -0.10 -4.00 -39.50
N ARG A 66 0.63 -3.64 -40.57
CA ARG A 66 1.52 -2.47 -40.58
C ARG A 66 0.73 -1.16 -40.49
N ALA A 67 -0.36 -1.02 -41.24
CA ALA A 67 -1.20 0.17 -41.20
C ALA A 67 -1.82 0.39 -39.81
N ILE A 68 -2.30 -0.67 -39.16
CA ILE A 68 -2.81 -0.63 -37.79
C ILE A 68 -1.70 -0.23 -36.80
N TYR A 69 -0.50 -0.81 -36.93
CA TYR A 69 0.64 -0.43 -36.09
C TYR A 69 1.02 1.05 -36.24
N ASP A 70 1.04 1.56 -37.47
CA ASP A 70 1.30 2.98 -37.74
C ASP A 70 0.20 3.89 -37.15
N GLY A 71 -1.05 3.42 -37.12
CA GLY A 71 -2.17 4.08 -36.45
C GLY A 71 -1.99 4.11 -34.93
N LEU A 72 -1.70 2.95 -34.33
CA LEU A 72 -1.42 2.78 -32.92
C LEU A 72 -0.33 3.73 -32.42
N VAL A 73 0.82 3.78 -33.09
CA VAL A 73 1.95 4.67 -32.70
C VAL A 73 1.54 6.14 -32.74
N LYS A 74 0.70 6.55 -33.70
CA LYS A 74 0.19 7.92 -33.77
C LYS A 74 -0.76 8.24 -32.62
N VAL A 75 -1.66 7.32 -32.30
CA VAL A 75 -2.60 7.48 -31.17
C VAL A 75 -1.85 7.51 -29.85
N GLU A 76 -0.88 6.61 -29.64
CA GLU A 76 -0.02 6.58 -28.45
C GLU A 76 0.76 7.89 -28.29
N LYS A 77 1.41 8.36 -29.36
CA LYS A 77 2.10 9.66 -29.35
C LYS A 77 1.14 10.81 -28.99
N LYS A 78 -0.08 10.80 -29.54
CA LYS A 78 -1.07 11.83 -29.25
C LYS A 78 -1.54 11.80 -27.80
N CYS A 79 -1.75 10.60 -27.26
CA CYS A 79 -2.05 10.37 -25.87
C CYS A 79 -0.94 10.96 -24.95
N ILE A 80 0.33 10.67 -25.24
CA ILE A 80 1.49 11.20 -24.50
C ILE A 80 1.53 12.74 -24.58
N GLU A 81 1.33 13.32 -25.77
CA GLU A 81 1.33 14.78 -25.96
C GLU A 81 0.23 15.49 -25.17
N VAL A 82 -1.00 14.96 -25.23
CA VAL A 82 -2.14 15.54 -24.50
C VAL A 82 -1.92 15.44 -23.00
N ILE A 83 -1.45 14.31 -22.51
CA ILE A 83 -1.17 14.12 -21.08
C ILE A 83 -0.05 15.03 -20.62
N LYS A 84 1.05 15.13 -21.38
CA LYS A 84 2.15 16.04 -21.07
C LYS A 84 1.68 17.48 -21.01
N TYR A 85 0.81 17.88 -21.93
CA TYR A 85 0.19 19.21 -21.93
C TYR A 85 -0.66 19.43 -20.67
N LEU A 86 -1.51 18.46 -20.31
CA LEU A 86 -2.33 18.52 -19.09
C LEU A 86 -1.48 18.56 -17.81
N SER A 87 -0.37 17.82 -17.75
CA SER A 87 0.58 17.85 -16.64
C SER A 87 1.33 19.18 -16.53
N GLN A 88 1.55 19.89 -17.65
CA GLN A 88 2.26 21.18 -17.68
C GLN A 88 1.35 22.39 -17.39
N MET A 89 0.03 22.25 -17.53
CA MET A 89 -0.93 23.35 -17.33
C MET A 89 -1.13 23.77 -15.86
N GLY A 90 -0.63 23.02 -14.87
CA GLY A 90 -0.65 23.40 -13.46
C GLY A 90 -2.03 23.29 -12.77
N LEU A 91 -2.00 22.83 -11.52
CA LEU A 91 -3.07 22.39 -10.59
C LEU A 91 -4.24 23.35 -10.26
N ARG A 92 -4.59 24.37 -11.05
CA ARG A 92 -5.57 25.41 -10.61
C ARG A 92 -6.99 25.28 -11.15
N THR A 93 -7.29 24.30 -11.98
CA THR A 93 -8.65 24.10 -12.51
C THR A 93 -8.92 22.62 -12.75
N GLU A 94 -10.04 22.12 -12.22
CA GLU A 94 -10.60 20.82 -12.60
C GLU A 94 -10.67 20.73 -14.13
N LEU A 95 -10.30 19.57 -14.68
CA LEU A 95 -10.42 19.35 -16.12
C LEU A 95 -11.88 19.54 -16.53
N SER A 96 -12.12 20.30 -17.59
CA SER A 96 -13.47 20.47 -18.12
C SER A 96 -14.02 19.12 -18.58
N GLN A 97 -15.34 19.01 -18.64
CA GLN A 97 -16.00 17.81 -19.16
C GLN A 97 -15.50 17.43 -20.56
N ASP A 98 -15.16 18.43 -21.39
CA ASP A 98 -14.63 18.22 -22.73
C ASP A 98 -13.19 17.68 -22.72
N GLN A 99 -12.37 18.13 -21.77
CA GLN A 99 -11.02 17.61 -21.58
C GLN A 99 -11.06 16.16 -21.10
N TRP A 100 -11.93 15.83 -20.14
CA TRP A 100 -12.16 14.45 -19.72
C TRP A 100 -12.64 13.56 -20.85
N SER A 101 -13.64 14.01 -21.60
CA SER A 101 -14.15 13.31 -22.78
C SER A 101 -13.05 13.05 -23.80
N THR A 102 -12.18 14.04 -24.04
CA THR A 102 -11.03 13.91 -24.95
C THR A 102 -10.03 12.87 -24.47
N VAL A 103 -9.65 12.91 -23.18
CA VAL A 103 -8.71 11.93 -22.60
C VAL A 103 -9.30 10.52 -22.65
N ILE A 104 -10.57 10.35 -22.27
CA ILE A 104 -11.26 9.06 -22.30
C ILE A 104 -11.36 8.53 -23.73
N SER A 105 -11.71 9.39 -24.70
CA SER A 105 -11.80 9.04 -26.12
C SER A 105 -10.45 8.58 -26.67
N LEU A 106 -9.37 9.28 -26.33
CA LEU A 106 -8.01 8.91 -26.74
C LEU A 106 -7.56 7.57 -26.15
N HIS A 107 -7.83 7.32 -24.87
CA HIS A 107 -7.51 6.03 -24.25
C HIS A 107 -8.35 4.89 -24.83
N ARG A 108 -9.62 5.15 -25.14
CA ARG A 108 -10.51 4.18 -25.78
C ARG A 108 -10.02 3.86 -27.20
N MET A 109 -9.59 4.86 -27.95
CA MET A 109 -8.99 4.68 -29.28
C MET A 109 -7.70 3.87 -29.19
N LEU A 110 -6.81 4.19 -28.23
CA LEU A 110 -5.59 3.43 -28.01
C LEU A 110 -5.88 1.95 -27.72
N LEU A 111 -6.89 1.68 -26.87
CA LEU A 111 -7.31 0.32 -26.55
C LEU A 111 -7.86 -0.43 -27.78
N HIS A 112 -8.66 0.24 -28.62
CA HIS A 112 -9.20 -0.34 -29.85
C HIS A 112 -8.09 -0.66 -30.86
N GLU A 113 -7.15 0.26 -31.07
CA GLU A 113 -5.98 0.01 -31.93
C GLU A 113 -5.12 -1.15 -31.40
N HIS A 114 -4.96 -1.26 -30.07
CA HIS A 114 -4.27 -2.40 -29.48
C HIS A 114 -5.00 -3.73 -29.74
N HIS A 115 -6.34 -3.70 -29.64
CA HIS A 115 -7.19 -4.86 -29.89
C HIS A 115 -7.16 -5.27 -31.37
N ASP A 116 -7.30 -4.32 -32.29
CA ASP A 116 -7.30 -4.54 -33.73
C ASP A 116 -5.95 -5.08 -34.20
N PHE A 117 -4.84 -4.54 -33.68
CA PHE A 117 -3.51 -5.06 -33.96
C PHE A 117 -3.34 -6.50 -33.49
N PHE A 118 -3.82 -6.81 -32.27
CA PHE A 118 -3.79 -8.18 -31.75
C PHE A 118 -4.59 -9.12 -32.65
N LEU A 119 -5.85 -8.79 -32.98
CA LEU A 119 -6.68 -9.62 -33.83
C LEU A 119 -6.08 -9.81 -35.23
N ALA A 120 -5.57 -8.75 -35.85
CA ALA A 120 -4.94 -8.82 -37.16
C ALA A 120 -3.65 -9.67 -37.13
N SER A 121 -2.83 -9.55 -36.09
CA SER A 121 -1.61 -10.36 -35.93
C SER A 121 -1.90 -11.85 -35.72
N GLN A 122 -3.02 -12.19 -35.08
CA GLN A 122 -3.43 -13.58 -34.78
C GLN A 122 -4.33 -14.21 -35.84
N HIS A 123 -4.57 -13.52 -36.96
CA HIS A 123 -5.44 -14.01 -38.03
C HIS A 123 -4.95 -15.37 -38.58
N PRO A 124 -5.85 -16.30 -38.99
CA PRO A 124 -5.47 -17.63 -39.49
C PRO A 124 -4.47 -17.62 -40.64
N SER A 125 -4.60 -16.66 -41.57
CA SER A 125 -3.68 -16.45 -42.70
C SER A 125 -2.36 -15.74 -42.33
N ALA A 126 -2.14 -15.35 -41.07
CA ALA A 126 -0.91 -14.70 -40.64
C ALA A 126 0.26 -15.69 -40.58
N SER A 127 1.41 -15.25 -41.07
CA SER A 127 2.66 -16.01 -40.95
C SER A 127 3.14 -16.09 -39.50
N PRO A 128 3.99 -17.07 -39.16
CA PRO A 128 4.57 -17.17 -37.82
C PRO A 128 5.29 -15.88 -37.39
N ALA A 129 5.93 -15.18 -38.33
CA ALA A 129 6.60 -13.90 -38.05
C ALA A 129 5.61 -12.79 -37.66
N VAL A 130 4.45 -12.72 -38.32
CA VAL A 130 3.38 -11.74 -38.01
C VAL A 130 2.69 -12.07 -36.68
N LYS A 131 2.41 -13.36 -36.40
CA LYS A 131 1.84 -13.81 -35.12
C LYS A 131 2.74 -13.47 -33.93
N HIS A 132 4.05 -13.57 -34.12
CA HIS A 132 5.03 -13.21 -33.09
C HIS A 132 5.13 -11.70 -32.85
N LEU A 133 4.53 -10.83 -33.69
CA LEU A 133 4.58 -9.38 -33.48
C LEU A 133 3.80 -8.94 -32.23
N ALA A 134 2.68 -9.58 -31.89
CA ALA A 134 1.95 -9.28 -30.66
C ALA A 134 2.80 -9.54 -29.40
N GLU A 135 3.60 -10.62 -29.43
CA GLU A 135 4.54 -10.95 -28.36
C GLU A 135 5.78 -10.05 -28.39
N LYS A 136 6.34 -9.80 -29.58
CA LYS A 136 7.55 -9.00 -29.80
C LYS A 136 7.37 -7.52 -29.43
N TYR A 137 6.23 -6.93 -29.77
CA TYR A 137 5.91 -5.54 -29.42
C TYR A 137 5.23 -5.42 -28.06
N ALA A 138 4.96 -6.55 -27.39
CA ALA A 138 4.53 -6.65 -26.00
C ALA A 138 3.48 -5.59 -25.62
N MET A 139 2.48 -5.41 -26.48
CA MET A 139 1.38 -4.45 -26.33
C MET A 139 0.82 -4.45 -24.89
N PRO A 140 0.99 -3.40 -24.04
CA PRO A 140 1.76 -2.15 -24.14
C PRO A 140 3.08 -2.22 -23.33
N ALA A 141 4.24 -2.26 -24.01
CA ALA A 141 5.53 -2.36 -23.34
C ALA A 141 6.70 -1.84 -24.18
N HIS A 142 6.55 -0.71 -24.88
CA HIS A 142 7.74 0.10 -25.07
C HIS A 142 8.13 0.60 -23.67
N VAL A 143 9.28 0.15 -23.13
CA VAL A 143 9.62 0.32 -21.71
C VAL A 143 9.58 1.79 -21.30
N THR A 144 10.02 2.71 -22.17
CA THR A 144 9.95 4.15 -21.88
C THR A 144 8.53 4.67 -21.84
N ASP A 145 7.65 4.21 -22.71
CA ASP A 145 6.24 4.65 -22.73
C ASP A 145 5.49 4.03 -21.57
N ARG A 146 5.74 2.76 -21.25
CA ARG A 146 5.20 2.09 -20.06
C ARG A 146 5.61 2.81 -18.78
N ASP A 147 6.85 3.25 -18.65
CA ASP A 147 7.31 3.98 -17.47
C ASP A 147 6.69 5.39 -17.39
N ILE A 148 6.52 6.08 -18.52
CA ILE A 148 5.79 7.36 -18.59
C ILE A 148 4.32 7.16 -18.19
N TRP A 149 3.65 6.18 -18.77
CA TRP A 149 2.26 5.83 -18.47
C TRP A 149 2.08 5.38 -17.03
N ALA A 150 3.03 4.62 -16.49
CA ALA A 150 3.02 4.22 -15.10
C ALA A 150 3.22 5.43 -14.18
N GLY A 151 4.12 6.36 -14.53
CA GLY A 151 4.34 7.61 -13.82
C GLY A 151 3.10 8.50 -13.79
N VAL A 152 2.46 8.72 -14.94
CA VAL A 152 1.21 9.49 -15.06
C VAL A 152 0.08 8.81 -14.29
N SER A 153 -0.07 7.49 -14.44
CA SER A 153 -1.10 6.74 -13.72
C SER A 153 -0.86 6.80 -12.21
N LYS A 154 0.41 6.70 -11.76
CA LYS A 154 0.78 6.80 -10.35
C LYS A 154 0.47 8.17 -9.79
N TYR A 155 0.72 9.25 -10.56
CA TYR A 155 0.31 10.60 -10.18
C TYR A 155 -1.20 10.67 -9.93
N TRP A 156 -2.04 10.24 -10.88
CA TRP A 156 -3.50 10.29 -10.73
C TRP A 156 -4.01 9.41 -9.58
N TYR A 157 -3.49 8.18 -9.43
CA TYR A 157 -3.89 7.34 -8.30
C TYR A 157 -3.42 7.86 -6.95
N ASN A 158 -2.32 8.62 -6.89
CA ASN A 158 -1.92 9.32 -5.68
C ASN A 158 -2.91 10.45 -5.34
N GLN A 159 -3.36 11.23 -6.32
CA GLN A 159 -4.44 12.21 -6.12
C GLN A 159 -5.73 11.56 -5.64
N ASP A 160 -6.14 10.46 -6.27
CA ASP A 160 -7.33 9.71 -5.86
C ASP A 160 -7.16 9.12 -4.45
N THR A 161 -5.94 8.78 -4.04
CA THR A 161 -5.63 8.35 -2.67
C THR A 161 -5.75 9.48 -1.66
N ASP A 162 -5.60 10.73 -2.07
CA ASP A 162 -5.86 11.90 -1.22
C ASP A 162 -7.35 12.10 -0.99
N ALA A 163 -8.17 11.95 -2.04
CA ALA A 163 -9.62 12.05 -1.93
C ALA A 163 -10.26 10.80 -1.28
N CYS A 164 -9.69 9.62 -1.50
CA CYS A 164 -10.26 8.33 -1.11
C CYS A 164 -9.21 7.37 -0.51
N PRO A 165 -8.51 7.76 0.59
CA PRO A 165 -7.44 6.95 1.17
C PRO A 165 -7.89 5.57 1.67
N GLU A 166 -9.18 5.45 1.96
CA GLU A 166 -9.84 4.26 2.50
C GLU A 166 -10.15 3.17 1.46
N THR A 167 -9.96 3.45 0.17
CA THR A 167 -10.33 2.52 -0.91
C THR A 167 -9.17 1.61 -1.27
N GLY A 168 -9.29 0.32 -0.93
CA GLY A 168 -8.28 -0.69 -1.23
C GLY A 168 -8.04 -0.90 -2.73
N ARG A 169 -9.05 -0.68 -3.58
CA ARG A 169 -8.90 -0.80 -5.04
C ARG A 169 -7.87 0.17 -5.62
N ILE A 170 -7.83 1.41 -5.11
CA ILE A 170 -6.85 2.41 -5.53
C ILE A 170 -5.44 1.97 -5.11
N GLN A 171 -5.30 1.46 -3.87
CA GLN A 171 -4.04 0.93 -3.37
C GLN A 171 -3.56 -0.26 -4.22
N HIS A 172 -4.46 -1.15 -4.64
CA HIS A 172 -4.12 -2.27 -5.53
C HIS A 172 -3.54 -1.80 -6.87
N HIS A 173 -4.10 -0.76 -7.47
CA HIS A 173 -3.54 -0.18 -8.70
C HIS A 173 -2.17 0.44 -8.48
N LEU A 174 -1.96 1.17 -7.37
CA LEU A 174 -0.63 1.67 -6.99
C LEU A 174 0.39 0.55 -6.83
N ALA A 175 -0.02 -0.62 -6.31
CA ALA A 175 0.85 -1.79 -6.27
C ALA A 175 1.29 -2.23 -7.67
N VAL A 176 0.35 -2.39 -8.61
CA VAL A 176 0.67 -2.78 -10.00
C VAL A 176 1.65 -1.80 -10.65
N LEU A 177 1.48 -0.51 -10.38
CA LEU A 177 2.31 0.59 -10.91
C LEU A 177 3.68 0.73 -10.21
N SER A 178 3.89 0.02 -9.10
CA SER A 178 5.15 0.10 -8.34
C SER A 178 6.22 -0.86 -8.85
N ARG A 179 5.98 -1.58 -9.97
CA ARG A 179 7.02 -2.42 -10.59
C ARG A 179 8.19 -1.55 -11.08
N PRO A 180 9.46 -2.01 -10.92
CA PRO A 180 9.88 -3.30 -10.38
C PRO A 180 10.10 -3.34 -8.85
N ASP A 181 9.77 -2.29 -8.09
CA ASP A 181 9.99 -2.24 -6.64
C ASP A 181 9.13 -3.29 -5.92
N THR A 182 9.81 -4.30 -5.37
CA THR A 182 9.16 -5.45 -4.72
C THR A 182 8.54 -5.06 -3.37
N LEU A 183 9.20 -4.18 -2.61
CA LEU A 183 8.69 -3.77 -1.29
C LEU A 183 7.47 -2.88 -1.46
N GLN A 184 7.54 -1.91 -2.39
CA GLN A 184 6.44 -0.98 -2.62
C GLN A 184 5.22 -1.70 -3.22
N GLN A 185 5.42 -2.66 -4.13
CA GLN A 185 4.35 -3.57 -4.58
C GLN A 185 3.70 -4.29 -3.39
N PHE A 186 4.51 -4.92 -2.54
CA PHE A 186 4.00 -5.69 -1.41
C PHE A 186 3.25 -4.81 -0.40
N PHE A 187 3.76 -3.61 -0.13
CA PHE A 187 3.12 -2.61 0.71
C PHE A 187 1.74 -2.23 0.20
N TYR A 188 1.62 -1.82 -1.06
CA TYR A 188 0.34 -1.36 -1.59
C TYR A 188 -0.67 -2.50 -1.73
N TYR A 189 -0.22 -3.71 -2.08
CA TYR A 189 -1.12 -4.86 -2.08
C TYR A 189 -1.61 -5.23 -0.68
N THR A 190 -0.75 -5.24 0.33
CA THR A 190 -1.17 -5.55 1.70
C THR A 190 -2.04 -4.43 2.27
N LYS A 191 -1.73 -3.16 1.99
CA LYS A 191 -2.58 -2.02 2.32
C LYS A 191 -3.97 -2.15 1.69
N ALA A 192 -4.05 -2.56 0.42
CA ALA A 192 -5.33 -2.80 -0.26
C ALA A 192 -6.24 -3.82 0.45
N LEU A 193 -5.65 -4.80 1.14
CA LEU A 193 -6.38 -5.84 1.87
C LEU A 193 -6.88 -5.40 3.24
N ILE A 194 -6.23 -4.41 3.86
CA ILE A 194 -6.59 -3.92 5.20
C ILE A 194 -7.06 -2.46 5.20
N SER A 195 -7.34 -1.92 4.03
CA SER A 195 -8.07 -0.66 3.88
C SER A 195 -9.48 -0.79 4.43
N VAL A 196 -10.06 0.32 4.88
CA VAL A 196 -11.43 0.38 5.40
C VAL A 196 -12.44 -0.21 4.41
N ARG A 197 -12.25 0.06 3.11
CA ARG A 197 -12.94 -0.63 2.00
C ARG A 197 -11.95 -1.59 1.33
N PRO A 198 -11.80 -2.83 1.83
CA PRO A 198 -10.75 -3.74 1.37
C PRO A 198 -11.02 -4.24 -0.06
N PHE A 199 -9.96 -4.60 -0.78
CA PHE A 199 -10.03 -5.15 -2.13
C PHE A 199 -9.47 -6.58 -2.17
N ALA A 200 -10.36 -7.57 -1.96
CA ALA A 200 -9.99 -8.98 -1.82
C ALA A 200 -9.17 -9.55 -3.00
N ASN A 201 -9.40 -9.05 -4.23
CA ASN A 201 -8.66 -9.48 -5.42
C ASN A 201 -7.15 -9.21 -5.32
N ALA A 202 -6.70 -8.32 -4.43
CA ALA A 202 -5.28 -8.13 -4.16
C ALA A 202 -4.59 -9.41 -3.66
N ARG A 203 -5.32 -10.34 -3.02
CA ARG A 203 -4.76 -11.64 -2.60
C ARG A 203 -4.21 -12.45 -3.77
N VAL A 204 -4.91 -12.44 -4.92
CA VAL A 204 -4.48 -13.14 -6.14
C VAL A 204 -3.23 -12.50 -6.71
N SER A 205 -3.14 -11.17 -6.69
CA SER A 205 -1.96 -10.44 -7.18
C SER A 205 -0.72 -10.63 -6.28
N ILE A 206 -0.91 -10.63 -4.96
CA ILE A 206 0.17 -10.90 -3.99
C ILE A 206 0.77 -12.30 -4.21
N ALA A 207 -0.07 -13.31 -4.50
CA ALA A 207 0.41 -14.66 -4.74
C ALA A 207 1.42 -14.73 -5.89
N GLN A 208 1.21 -13.95 -6.95
CA GLN A 208 2.13 -13.85 -8.09
C GLN A 208 3.48 -13.22 -7.71
N LEU A 209 3.49 -12.33 -6.71
CA LEU A 209 4.72 -11.74 -6.18
C LEU A 209 5.54 -12.75 -5.36
N PHE A 210 4.87 -13.62 -4.59
CA PHE A 210 5.54 -14.59 -3.73
C PHE A 210 6.17 -15.77 -4.49
N ASN A 211 5.49 -16.31 -5.50
CA ASN A 211 5.91 -17.53 -6.20
C ASN A 211 7.40 -17.54 -6.65
N PRO A 212 7.91 -16.52 -7.38
CA PRO A 212 9.32 -16.51 -7.79
C PRO A 212 10.28 -16.36 -6.61
N ILE A 213 9.88 -15.64 -5.55
CA ILE A 213 10.70 -15.40 -4.36
C ILE A 213 10.79 -16.68 -3.51
N LEU A 214 9.67 -17.35 -3.26
CA LEU A 214 9.64 -18.57 -2.45
C LEU A 214 10.39 -19.74 -3.11
N SER A 215 10.43 -19.76 -4.45
CA SER A 215 11.15 -20.77 -5.24
C SER A 215 12.65 -20.49 -5.33
N ALA A 216 13.10 -19.27 -5.00
CA ALA A 216 14.51 -18.92 -5.04
C ALA A 216 15.29 -19.54 -3.86
N PRO A 217 16.54 -19.98 -4.09
CA PRO A 217 17.46 -20.36 -3.02
C PRO A 217 17.70 -19.25 -2.00
N ALA A 218 17.88 -19.62 -0.73
CA ALA A 218 17.95 -18.66 0.39
C ALA A 218 19.16 -17.71 0.31
N ASP A 219 20.27 -18.14 -0.28
CA ASP A 219 21.50 -17.38 -0.48
C ASP A 219 21.35 -16.24 -1.49
N ARG A 220 20.28 -16.24 -2.31
CA ARG A 220 19.97 -15.17 -3.26
C ARG A 220 19.08 -14.07 -2.67
N HIS A 221 18.62 -14.22 -1.44
CA HIS A 221 17.72 -13.26 -0.82
C HIS A 221 18.46 -12.02 -0.30
N THR A 222 18.06 -10.86 -0.80
CA THR A 222 18.31 -9.55 -0.20
C THR A 222 17.47 -9.35 1.08
N LEU A 223 17.73 -8.26 1.83
CA LEU A 223 16.87 -7.85 2.95
C LEU A 223 15.38 -7.85 2.55
N ILE A 224 15.03 -7.18 1.46
CA ILE A 224 13.65 -7.06 0.99
C ILE A 224 13.06 -8.41 0.56
N THR A 225 13.79 -9.22 -0.21
CA THR A 225 13.24 -10.50 -0.67
C THR A 225 13.16 -11.53 0.45
N SER A 226 14.04 -11.48 1.46
CA SER A 226 13.90 -12.30 2.68
C SER A 226 12.67 -11.90 3.50
N PHE A 227 12.38 -10.60 3.63
CA PHE A 227 11.17 -10.08 4.27
C PHE A 227 9.90 -10.60 3.57
N VAL A 228 9.84 -10.41 2.24
CA VAL A 228 8.70 -10.84 1.42
C VAL A 228 8.57 -12.37 1.43
N ALA A 229 9.66 -13.12 1.52
CA ALA A 229 9.63 -14.58 1.66
C ALA A 229 9.05 -15.04 3.01
N ALA A 230 9.40 -14.37 4.12
CA ALA A 230 8.83 -14.67 5.44
C ALA A 230 7.31 -14.41 5.45
N HIS A 231 6.88 -13.28 4.89
CA HIS A 231 5.47 -12.98 4.70
C HIS A 231 4.77 -13.96 3.76
N GLY A 232 5.42 -14.37 2.66
CA GLY A 232 4.89 -15.35 1.72
C GLY A 232 4.62 -16.69 2.37
N ALA A 233 5.54 -17.17 3.23
CA ALA A 233 5.33 -18.38 4.00
C ALA A 233 4.13 -18.29 4.95
N LEU A 234 3.98 -17.14 5.63
CA LEU A 234 2.84 -16.89 6.50
C LEU A 234 1.52 -16.79 5.73
N PHE A 235 1.49 -16.03 4.65
CA PHE A 235 0.32 -15.77 3.81
C PHE A 235 -0.19 -17.04 3.12
N MET A 236 0.73 -17.84 2.57
CA MET A 236 0.42 -19.10 1.90
C MET A 236 0.16 -20.26 2.87
N ARG A 237 0.16 -19.99 4.18
CA ARG A 237 -0.05 -20.98 5.23
C ARG A 237 0.91 -22.18 5.09
N MET A 238 2.17 -21.91 4.76
CA MET A 238 3.22 -22.93 4.70
C MET A 238 3.45 -23.56 6.09
N PRO A 239 4.11 -24.74 6.16
CA PRO A 239 4.50 -25.33 7.44
C PRO A 239 5.25 -24.34 8.33
N VAL A 240 5.01 -24.43 9.64
CA VAL A 240 5.46 -23.43 10.63
C VAL A 240 6.97 -23.30 10.63
N GLU A 241 7.68 -24.41 10.48
CA GLU A 241 9.14 -24.48 10.37
C GLU A 241 9.68 -23.65 9.20
N HIS A 242 8.97 -23.61 8.07
CA HIS A 242 9.36 -22.80 6.92
C HIS A 242 9.18 -21.32 7.20
N PHE A 243 8.06 -20.94 7.85
CA PHE A 243 7.85 -19.57 8.30
C PHE A 243 8.92 -19.13 9.30
N VAL A 244 9.21 -19.96 10.31
CA VAL A 244 10.21 -19.69 11.35
C VAL A 244 11.60 -19.53 10.73
N ALA A 245 12.02 -20.46 9.86
CA ALA A 245 13.33 -20.39 9.22
C ALA A 245 13.50 -19.11 8.38
N ARG A 246 12.51 -18.77 7.55
CA ARG A 246 12.54 -17.55 6.72
C ARG A 246 12.49 -16.28 7.58
N SER A 247 11.72 -16.28 8.66
CA SER A 247 11.64 -15.15 9.60
C SER A 247 12.97 -14.93 10.32
N LYS A 248 13.60 -16.00 10.83
CA LYS A 248 14.93 -15.91 11.47
C LYS A 248 15.99 -15.42 10.49
N PHE A 249 15.94 -15.86 9.23
CA PHE A 249 16.83 -15.38 8.18
C PHE A 249 16.62 -13.88 7.89
N PHE A 250 15.38 -13.43 7.70
CA PHE A 250 15.06 -12.02 7.54
C PHE A 250 15.52 -11.17 8.74
N LEU A 251 15.21 -11.58 9.96
CA LEU A 251 15.59 -10.84 11.17
C LEU A 251 17.12 -10.73 11.32
N SER A 252 17.87 -11.76 10.89
CA SER A 252 19.34 -11.71 10.83
C SER A 252 19.83 -10.67 9.81
N ASN A 253 19.30 -10.69 8.59
CA ASN A 253 19.64 -9.69 7.57
C ASN A 253 19.28 -8.27 8.02
N LEU A 254 18.11 -8.11 8.65
CA LEU A 254 17.66 -6.82 9.16
C LEU A 254 18.63 -6.28 10.21
N ARG A 255 19.12 -7.10 11.16
CA ARG A 255 20.12 -6.64 12.15
C ARG A 255 21.41 -6.12 11.50
N GLN A 256 21.82 -6.68 10.38
CA GLN A 256 23.03 -6.27 9.66
C GLN A 256 22.80 -4.99 8.85
N GLU A 257 21.61 -4.83 8.28
CA GLU A 257 21.31 -3.80 7.28
C GLU A 257 20.29 -2.74 7.74
N VAL A 258 19.86 -2.74 9.00
CA VAL A 258 18.81 -1.84 9.53
C VAL A 258 19.10 -0.36 9.26
N SER A 259 20.36 0.06 9.31
CA SER A 259 20.77 1.46 9.02
C SER A 259 20.55 1.87 7.56
N ARG A 260 20.33 0.91 6.65
CA ARG A 260 19.99 1.17 5.24
C ARG A 260 18.51 1.45 5.03
N LEU A 261 17.63 0.90 5.88
CA LEU A 261 16.17 1.04 5.75
C LEU A 261 15.72 2.50 5.75
N GLY A 262 16.43 3.37 6.47
CA GLY A 262 16.13 4.78 6.56
C GLY A 262 16.82 5.64 5.48
N ARG A 263 17.89 5.14 4.85
CA ARG A 263 18.67 5.90 3.83
C ARG A 263 18.00 5.92 2.46
N GLU A 264 17.08 5.00 2.21
CA GLU A 264 16.32 4.85 0.96
C GLU A 264 14.86 5.34 1.07
N GLY A 265 14.54 6.19 2.07
CA GLY A 265 13.23 6.84 2.20
C GLY A 265 12.19 6.01 2.98
N GLN A 266 11.08 5.61 2.33
CA GLN A 266 9.85 5.10 2.97
C GLN A 266 9.88 3.61 3.39
N GLN A 267 10.98 2.90 3.14
CA GLN A 267 11.04 1.43 3.24
C GLN A 267 10.70 0.90 4.62
N GLY A 268 11.20 1.54 5.69
CA GLY A 268 10.87 1.12 7.05
C GLY A 268 9.37 1.21 7.36
N VAL A 269 8.68 2.26 6.86
CA VAL A 269 7.23 2.42 7.03
C VAL A 269 6.47 1.37 6.22
N PHE A 270 6.93 1.03 5.02
CA PHE A 270 6.38 -0.06 4.22
C PHE A 270 6.47 -1.41 4.94
N ILE A 271 7.64 -1.73 5.52
CA ILE A 271 7.85 -2.94 6.33
C ILE A 271 6.90 -2.95 7.53
N THR A 272 6.83 -1.85 8.31
CA THR A 272 5.92 -1.72 9.44
C THR A 272 4.47 -1.93 9.02
N SER A 273 4.02 -1.33 7.91
CA SER A 273 2.65 -1.48 7.43
C SER A 273 2.34 -2.90 6.95
N CYS A 274 3.28 -3.59 6.29
CA CYS A 274 3.11 -4.98 5.89
C CYS A 274 3.03 -5.91 7.11
N ASN A 275 3.85 -5.65 8.13
CA ASN A 275 3.80 -6.34 9.43
C ASN A 275 2.44 -6.16 10.09
N ILE A 276 1.89 -4.95 10.13
CA ILE A 276 0.54 -4.69 10.63
C ILE A 276 -0.50 -5.45 9.82
N ALA A 277 -0.42 -5.42 8.49
CA ALA A 277 -1.32 -6.18 7.63
C ALA A 277 -1.28 -7.69 7.92
N ALA A 278 -0.10 -8.25 8.24
CA ALA A 278 0.01 -9.64 8.66
C ALA A 278 -0.66 -9.92 10.01
N ILE A 279 -0.61 -8.99 10.97
CA ILE A 279 -1.36 -9.10 12.25
C ILE A 279 -2.85 -9.20 11.98
N PHE A 280 -3.37 -8.39 11.05
CA PHE A 280 -4.74 -8.49 10.53
C PHE A 280 -4.95 -9.68 9.55
N GLN A 281 -4.02 -10.63 9.51
CA GLN A 281 -4.06 -11.83 8.67
C GLN A 281 -4.32 -11.52 7.19
N TYR A 282 -3.82 -10.36 6.73
CA TYR A 282 -3.98 -9.82 5.39
C TYR A 282 -5.46 -9.62 4.99
N GLY A 283 -6.28 -9.16 5.94
CA GLY A 283 -7.71 -8.92 5.73
C GLY A 283 -8.49 -10.22 5.50
N ASP A 284 -8.10 -11.29 6.20
CA ASP A 284 -8.90 -12.53 6.21
C ASP A 284 -10.22 -12.26 6.94
N ASN A 285 -11.35 -12.64 6.35
CA ASN A 285 -12.67 -12.38 6.94
C ASN A 285 -12.86 -13.15 8.25
N ASP A 286 -12.19 -14.30 8.39
CA ASP A 286 -12.18 -15.12 9.60
C ASP A 286 -11.02 -14.74 10.55
N GLY A 287 -10.36 -13.60 10.29
CA GLY A 287 -9.25 -13.13 11.10
C GLY A 287 -9.71 -12.62 12.47
N VAL A 288 -8.92 -12.88 13.52
CA VAL A 288 -9.27 -12.50 14.90
C VAL A 288 -9.42 -10.98 15.07
N PHE A 289 -8.68 -10.18 14.31
CA PHE A 289 -8.76 -8.71 14.37
C PHE A 289 -9.74 -8.09 13.37
N ALA A 290 -10.30 -8.88 12.44
CA ALA A 290 -11.20 -8.35 11.41
C ALA A 290 -12.49 -7.77 12.02
N THR A 291 -12.99 -8.39 13.07
CA THR A 291 -14.19 -7.96 13.81
C THR A 291 -13.88 -7.00 14.96
N GLU A 292 -12.68 -7.05 15.53
CA GLU A 292 -12.30 -6.22 16.68
C GLU A 292 -12.13 -4.73 16.32
N PHE A 293 -11.87 -4.43 15.04
CA PHE A 293 -11.63 -3.07 14.54
C PHE A 293 -12.79 -2.49 13.71
N THR A 294 -14.00 -3.05 13.79
CA THR A 294 -15.18 -2.46 13.15
C THR A 294 -15.75 -1.33 14.02
N PHE A 295 -15.71 -0.08 13.53
CA PHE A 295 -16.20 1.09 14.26
C PHE A 295 -17.11 1.99 13.41
N ASP A 296 -18.09 2.58 14.10
CA ASP A 296 -18.80 3.78 13.66
C ASP A 296 -18.00 5.05 14.03
N GLU A 297 -18.19 6.15 13.31
CA GLU A 297 -17.35 7.35 13.40
C GLU A 297 -17.34 8.06 14.77
N ASN A 298 -18.31 7.78 15.65
CA ASN A 298 -18.48 8.48 16.93
C ASN A 298 -17.82 7.81 18.15
N THR A 299 -17.10 6.69 17.99
CA THR A 299 -16.78 5.77 19.11
C THR A 299 -15.39 5.98 19.76
N THR A 300 -14.54 6.88 19.27
CA THR A 300 -13.13 7.00 19.74
C THR A 300 -12.97 7.50 21.18
N ALA A 301 -13.77 8.48 21.61
CA ALA A 301 -13.72 9.00 22.98
C ALA A 301 -14.20 7.95 24.01
N ASP A 302 -15.23 7.19 23.66
CA ASP A 302 -15.74 6.09 24.49
C ASP A 302 -14.72 4.95 24.61
N ALA A 303 -14.00 4.63 23.52
CA ALA A 303 -13.00 3.57 23.50
C ALA A 303 -11.85 3.80 24.50
N TYR A 304 -11.33 5.03 24.62
CA TYR A 304 -10.26 5.33 25.57
C TYR A 304 -10.71 5.17 27.04
N ALA A 305 -11.91 5.66 27.38
CA ALA A 305 -12.43 5.54 28.74
C ALA A 305 -12.68 4.08 29.14
N ILE A 306 -13.31 3.31 28.24
CA ILE A 306 -13.55 1.87 28.42
C ILE A 306 -12.23 1.13 28.61
N SER A 307 -11.24 1.41 27.75
CA SER A 307 -9.96 0.71 27.82
C SER A 307 -9.18 1.06 29.10
N ARG A 308 -9.22 2.30 29.58
CA ARG A 308 -8.60 2.66 30.88
C ARG A 308 -9.23 1.90 32.04
N GLN A 309 -10.55 1.78 32.07
CA GLN A 309 -11.24 1.00 33.09
C GLN A 309 -10.85 -0.49 33.00
N TRP A 310 -10.79 -1.05 31.80
CA TRP A 310 -10.31 -2.42 31.59
C TRP A 310 -8.87 -2.62 32.09
N ALA A 311 -7.95 -1.72 31.75
CA ALA A 311 -6.52 -1.86 32.09
C ALA A 311 -6.27 -1.87 33.60
N SER A 312 -7.08 -1.13 34.36
CA SER A 312 -6.99 -1.04 35.84
C SER A 312 -7.63 -2.19 36.60
N THR A 313 -8.56 -2.92 35.98
CA THR A 313 -9.32 -4.01 36.62
C THR A 313 -8.90 -5.40 36.16
N THR A 314 -8.32 -5.51 34.97
CA THR A 314 -8.00 -6.80 34.36
C THR A 314 -6.74 -7.40 34.96
N THR A 315 -6.87 -8.61 35.50
CA THR A 315 -5.73 -9.42 35.92
C THR A 315 -4.85 -9.75 34.71
N PRO A 316 -3.53 -9.57 34.81
CA PRO A 316 -2.63 -9.99 33.75
C PRO A 316 -2.81 -11.45 33.39
N ILE A 317 -2.78 -11.73 32.10
CA ILE A 317 -2.73 -13.10 31.60
C ILE A 317 -1.37 -13.70 31.97
N ASP A 318 -1.36 -14.93 32.49
CA ASP A 318 -0.13 -15.71 32.61
C ASP A 318 0.38 -16.05 31.19
N PRO A 319 1.51 -15.47 30.75
CA PRO A 319 2.03 -15.70 29.41
C PRO A 319 2.42 -17.17 29.17
N ASN A 320 2.67 -17.96 30.23
CA ASN A 320 2.98 -19.39 30.12
C ASN A 320 1.74 -20.26 29.95
N ASN A 321 0.55 -19.75 30.28
CA ASN A 321 -0.69 -20.52 30.32
C ASN A 321 -1.64 -20.22 29.14
N HIS A 322 -1.25 -19.31 28.23
CA HIS A 322 -2.10 -18.88 27.11
C HIS A 322 -1.92 -19.75 25.86
N GLN A 323 -2.68 -20.84 25.79
CA GLN A 323 -2.74 -21.68 24.59
C GLN A 323 -3.77 -21.14 23.59
N TYR A 324 -3.29 -20.60 22.47
CA TYR A 324 -4.15 -20.33 21.32
C TYR A 324 -4.49 -21.65 20.63
N THR A 325 -5.66 -22.18 20.94
CA THR A 325 -6.12 -23.45 20.39
C THR A 325 -6.65 -23.30 18.97
N ASP A 326 -7.20 -22.12 18.63
CA ASP A 326 -7.71 -21.84 17.29
C ASP A 326 -6.60 -21.36 16.33
N LEU A 327 -6.78 -21.72 15.07
CA LEU A 327 -5.80 -21.48 14.02
C LEU A 327 -5.60 -19.99 13.72
N ALA A 328 -6.68 -19.18 13.75
CA ALA A 328 -6.62 -17.75 13.45
C ALA A 328 -5.78 -17.00 14.48
N SER A 329 -5.97 -17.29 15.77
CA SER A 329 -5.17 -16.75 16.86
C SER A 329 -3.69 -17.16 16.74
N GLN A 330 -3.39 -18.39 16.34
CA GLN A 330 -1.99 -18.81 16.10
C GLN A 330 -1.35 -18.02 14.95
N PHE A 331 -2.08 -17.79 13.85
CA PHE A 331 -1.58 -16.98 12.74
C PHE A 331 -1.32 -15.54 13.16
N ALA A 332 -2.29 -14.92 13.86
CA ALA A 332 -2.14 -13.60 14.43
C ALA A 332 -0.92 -13.52 15.37
N PHE A 333 -0.76 -14.49 16.27
CA PHE A 333 0.39 -14.54 17.18
C PHE A 333 1.73 -14.60 16.44
N ARG A 334 1.86 -15.46 15.42
CA ARG A 334 3.07 -15.57 14.61
C ARG A 334 3.36 -14.26 13.85
N ALA A 335 2.34 -13.65 13.27
CA ALA A 335 2.45 -12.36 12.60
C ALA A 335 2.91 -11.26 13.56
N SER A 336 2.28 -11.17 14.74
CA SER A 336 2.65 -10.23 15.79
C SER A 336 4.07 -10.46 16.29
N SER A 337 4.49 -11.72 16.46
CA SER A 337 5.85 -12.05 16.86
C SER A 337 6.86 -11.52 15.82
N LEU A 338 6.67 -11.77 14.53
CA LEU A 338 7.54 -11.22 13.47
C LEU A 338 7.53 -9.68 13.48
N ALA A 339 6.36 -9.06 13.60
CA ALA A 339 6.19 -7.61 13.61
C ALA A 339 6.94 -6.96 14.79
N PHE A 340 6.77 -7.48 16.00
CA PHE A 340 7.41 -6.92 17.19
C PHE A 340 8.91 -7.23 17.27
N HIS A 341 9.38 -8.37 16.77
CA HIS A 341 10.82 -8.60 16.62
C HIS A 341 11.45 -7.65 15.60
N THR A 342 10.73 -7.32 14.52
CA THR A 342 11.15 -6.28 13.57
C THR A 342 11.26 -4.93 14.28
N LEU A 343 10.25 -4.56 15.07
CA LEU A 343 10.25 -3.32 15.87
C LEU A 343 11.41 -3.28 16.87
N ILE A 344 11.70 -4.38 17.58
CA ILE A 344 12.83 -4.47 18.51
C ILE A 344 14.16 -4.12 17.82
N ILE A 345 14.39 -4.64 16.61
CA ILE A 345 15.62 -4.35 15.86
C ILE A 345 15.69 -2.87 15.47
N ILE A 346 14.57 -2.29 15.04
CA ILE A 346 14.47 -0.86 14.70
C ILE A 346 14.73 0.02 15.94
N LEU A 347 14.10 -0.28 17.09
CA LEU A 347 14.29 0.45 18.35
C LEU A 347 15.73 0.34 18.88
N GLY A 348 16.44 -0.75 18.57
CA GLY A 348 17.85 -0.94 18.90
C GLY A 348 18.80 0.07 18.23
N GLN A 349 18.33 0.86 17.27
CA GLN A 349 19.08 1.88 16.55
C GLN A 349 18.59 3.30 16.89
N ALA A 350 18.37 3.59 18.18
CA ALA A 350 17.83 4.88 18.67
C ALA A 350 18.60 6.14 18.23
N GLY A 351 19.85 5.99 17.79
CA GLY A 351 20.65 7.08 17.24
C GLY A 351 20.36 7.43 15.77
N ASP A 352 19.62 6.59 15.04
CA ASP A 352 19.35 6.79 13.61
C ASP A 352 17.99 7.50 13.39
N PRO A 353 18.00 8.81 13.06
CA PRO A 353 16.79 9.58 12.86
C PRO A 353 15.91 9.06 11.72
N ASN A 354 16.49 8.33 10.77
CA ASN A 354 15.77 7.85 9.59
C ASN A 354 14.82 6.69 9.90
N LEU A 355 14.93 6.10 11.09
CA LEU A 355 14.05 5.03 11.57
C LEU A 355 12.84 5.56 12.35
N HIS A 356 12.85 6.84 12.73
CA HIS A 356 11.74 7.47 13.44
C HIS A 356 10.38 7.35 12.74
N PRO A 357 10.25 7.45 11.39
CA PRO A 357 8.97 7.23 10.73
C PRO A 357 8.37 5.85 11.02
N SER A 358 9.20 4.80 11.01
CA SER A 358 8.78 3.41 11.28
C SER A 358 8.42 3.20 12.73
N VAL A 359 9.17 3.83 13.65
CA VAL A 359 8.85 3.82 15.08
C VAL A 359 7.52 4.55 15.33
N HIS A 360 7.32 5.72 14.73
CA HIS A 360 6.07 6.47 14.82
C HIS A 360 4.88 5.64 14.33
N ALA A 361 4.97 5.04 13.13
CA ALA A 361 3.91 4.17 12.60
C ALA A 361 3.63 2.97 13.51
N SER A 362 4.67 2.36 14.08
CA SER A 362 4.52 1.22 15.00
C SER A 362 3.88 1.63 16.33
N MET A 363 4.28 2.78 16.89
CA MET A 363 3.69 3.32 18.11
C MET A 363 2.24 3.75 17.92
N ALA A 364 1.90 4.34 16.76
CA ALA A 364 0.53 4.70 16.42
C ALA A 364 -0.35 3.44 16.39
N PHE A 365 0.14 2.35 15.78
CA PHE A 365 -0.56 1.08 15.80
C PHE A 365 -0.69 0.47 17.20
N VAL A 366 0.38 0.49 18.01
CA VAL A 366 0.33 0.01 19.41
C VAL A 366 -0.70 0.81 20.21
N TRP A 367 -0.74 2.13 20.05
CA TRP A 367 -1.77 2.97 20.65
C TRP A 367 -3.18 2.55 20.22
N CYS A 368 -3.43 2.34 18.93
CA CYS A 368 -4.72 1.83 18.46
C CYS A 368 -5.07 0.47 19.05
N LEU A 369 -4.11 -0.44 19.24
CA LEU A 369 -4.33 -1.69 19.97
C LEU A 369 -4.76 -1.40 21.42
N THR A 370 -4.08 -0.49 22.12
CA THR A 370 -4.44 -0.15 23.52
C THR A 370 -5.83 0.44 23.65
N LEU A 371 -6.44 0.96 22.59
CA LEU A 371 -7.82 1.45 22.60
C LEU A 371 -8.86 0.33 22.47
N ILE A 372 -8.43 -0.91 22.21
CA ILE A 372 -9.31 -2.07 22.02
C ILE A 372 -8.87 -3.18 22.98
N PRO A 373 -9.52 -3.31 24.15
CA PRO A 373 -9.20 -4.31 25.15
C PRO A 373 -9.02 -5.73 24.61
N ALA A 374 -9.96 -6.19 23.77
CA ALA A 374 -9.91 -7.52 23.17
C ALA A 374 -8.63 -7.73 22.34
N ALA A 375 -8.19 -6.70 21.59
CA ALA A 375 -7.02 -6.79 20.74
C ALA A 375 -5.72 -6.75 21.56
N ILE A 376 -5.58 -5.76 22.47
CA ILE A 376 -4.35 -5.61 23.25
C ILE A 376 -4.17 -6.75 24.25
N GLN A 377 -5.24 -7.30 24.82
CA GLN A 377 -5.15 -8.43 25.74
C GLN A 377 -4.47 -9.65 25.09
N ARG A 378 -4.67 -9.87 23.79
CA ARG A 378 -4.02 -10.97 23.06
C ARG A 378 -2.53 -10.68 22.82
N LEU A 379 -2.17 -9.43 22.53
CA LEU A 379 -0.84 -9.09 22.03
C LEU A 379 0.09 -8.44 23.05
N GLU A 380 -0.43 -8.02 24.21
CA GLU A 380 0.37 -7.35 25.24
C GLU A 380 1.62 -8.10 25.68
N PRO A 381 1.68 -9.45 25.68
CA PRO A 381 2.93 -10.14 26.01
C PRO A 381 3.99 -10.01 24.91
N LEU A 382 3.61 -9.80 23.66
CA LEU A 382 4.54 -9.70 22.53
C LEU A 382 5.03 -8.26 22.28
N VAL A 383 4.31 -7.24 22.76
CA VAL A 383 4.71 -5.85 22.58
C VAL A 383 5.98 -5.58 23.42
N PRO A 384 7.04 -4.97 22.86
CA PRO A 384 8.32 -4.80 23.54
C PRO A 384 8.32 -3.59 24.49
N TRP A 385 7.44 -3.60 25.50
CA TRP A 385 7.17 -2.46 26.39
C TRP A 385 8.41 -1.89 27.07
N THR A 386 9.29 -2.77 27.57
CA THR A 386 10.54 -2.36 28.23
C THR A 386 11.48 -1.62 27.29
N ILE A 387 11.61 -2.13 26.06
CA ILE A 387 12.45 -1.53 25.02
C ILE A 387 11.83 -0.21 24.52
N LEU A 388 10.50 -0.16 24.38
CA LEU A 388 9.76 1.06 24.02
C LEU A 388 9.95 2.18 25.05
N ALA A 389 9.78 1.90 26.35
CA ALA A 389 9.99 2.89 27.40
C ALA A 389 11.43 3.43 27.40
N ASN A 390 12.42 2.53 27.28
CA ASN A 390 13.82 2.91 27.18
C ASN A 390 14.10 3.77 25.94
N TYR A 391 13.56 3.39 24.78
CA TYR A 391 13.69 4.15 23.55
C TYR A 391 13.07 5.55 23.67
N LEU A 392 11.87 5.66 24.26
CA LEU A 392 11.20 6.96 24.45
C LEU A 392 12.04 7.92 25.30
N ASN A 393 12.72 7.42 26.33
CA ASN A 393 13.63 8.23 27.13
C ASN A 393 14.80 8.79 26.30
N THR A 394 15.24 8.11 25.23
CA THR A 394 16.29 8.63 24.33
C THR A 394 15.82 9.79 23.45
N LEU A 395 14.49 9.94 23.27
CA LEU A 395 13.90 11.02 22.49
C LEU A 395 13.72 12.31 23.29
N LEU A 396 13.75 12.24 24.62
CA LEU A 396 13.67 13.39 25.52
C LEU A 396 14.93 14.24 25.40
N ARG A 397 14.88 15.26 24.55
CA ARG A 397 15.95 16.22 24.31
C ARG A 397 15.53 17.63 24.75
N PRO A 398 16.47 18.57 24.95
CA PRO A 398 16.15 19.92 25.43
C PRO A 398 15.21 20.73 24.53
N ASP A 399 15.08 20.36 23.26
CA ASP A 399 14.21 21.00 22.26
C ASP A 399 12.76 20.47 22.27
N ILE A 400 12.43 19.52 23.14
CA ILE A 400 11.08 18.99 23.27
C ILE A 400 10.20 19.97 24.08
N ASN A 401 9.06 20.32 23.52
CA ASN A 401 8.02 21.07 24.24
C ASN A 401 7.20 20.11 25.10
N ILE A 402 7.51 20.09 26.40
CA ILE A 402 6.86 19.17 27.35
C ILE A 402 5.34 19.37 27.43
N ALA A 403 4.87 20.62 27.38
CA ALA A 403 3.44 20.89 27.45
C ALA A 403 2.68 20.26 26.28
N LYS A 404 3.29 20.17 25.09
CA LYS A 404 2.68 19.55 23.90
C LYS A 404 2.68 18.02 23.94
N ILE A 405 3.69 17.38 24.56
CA ILE A 405 3.70 15.91 24.69
C ILE A 405 2.79 15.42 25.83
N GLU A 406 2.56 16.26 26.85
CA GLU A 406 1.66 15.98 27.99
C GLU A 406 0.19 16.35 27.72
N ASP A 407 -0.10 16.98 26.57
CA ASP A 407 -1.46 17.39 26.18
C ASP A 407 -2.36 16.19 25.84
N GLU A 408 -3.64 16.26 26.18
CA GLU A 408 -4.62 15.22 25.80
C GLU A 408 -4.99 15.28 24.32
N SER A 409 -4.87 16.45 23.70
CA SER A 409 -5.12 16.65 22.28
C SER A 409 -3.93 16.18 21.43
N PHE A 410 -4.23 15.82 20.19
CA PHE A 410 -3.23 15.37 19.23
C PHE A 410 -2.20 16.49 18.97
N PRO A 411 -0.88 16.24 19.09
CA PRO A 411 0.09 17.33 19.12
C PRO A 411 0.13 18.07 17.78
N ARG A 412 -0.07 19.39 17.84
CA ARG A 412 0.11 20.32 16.72
C ARG A 412 1.35 21.17 17.01
N ILE A 413 2.33 21.12 16.11
CA ILE A 413 3.53 21.96 16.19
C ILE A 413 3.31 23.16 15.27
N GLU A 414 3.13 24.32 15.88
CA GLU A 414 2.73 25.57 15.20
C GLU A 414 3.84 26.13 14.27
N ASP A 415 5.10 25.77 14.52
CA ASP A 415 6.27 26.26 13.78
C ASP A 415 6.62 25.46 12.52
N THR A 416 5.79 24.49 12.11
CA THR A 416 6.03 23.67 10.90
C THR A 416 5.08 24.01 9.76
N THR A 417 5.60 24.01 8.52
CA THR A 417 4.87 24.32 7.29
C THR A 417 3.69 23.37 7.01
N SER A 418 3.72 22.15 7.53
CA SER A 418 2.63 21.18 7.48
C SER A 418 2.52 20.42 8.80
N GLN A 419 1.28 20.23 9.26
CA GLN A 419 0.97 19.45 10.47
C GLN A 419 1.11 17.93 10.23
N GLN A 420 1.05 17.50 8.97
CA GLN A 420 1.10 16.11 8.56
C GLN A 420 2.53 15.67 8.26
N LEU A 421 2.86 14.48 8.72
CA LEU A 421 4.11 13.82 8.39
C LEU A 421 3.96 12.97 7.12
N PRO A 422 5.03 12.72 6.37
CA PRO A 422 4.99 11.88 5.17
C PRO A 422 4.40 10.49 5.42
N GLU A 423 4.78 9.87 6.54
CA GLU A 423 4.25 8.57 6.93
C GLU A 423 2.75 8.60 7.28
N ASP A 424 2.19 9.78 7.60
CA ASP A 424 0.76 9.88 7.92
C ASP A 424 -0.10 9.53 6.69
N PHE A 425 0.33 9.99 5.51
CA PHE A 425 -0.26 9.67 4.22
C PHE A 425 -0.12 8.19 3.85
N LEU A 426 0.95 7.53 4.32
CA LEU A 426 1.17 6.10 4.08
C LEU A 426 0.26 5.23 4.95
N ILE A 427 0.05 5.59 6.22
CA ILE A 427 -0.73 4.76 7.15
C ILE A 427 -2.23 5.03 7.09
N ARG A 428 -2.66 6.25 6.71
CA ARG A 428 -4.10 6.58 6.65
C ARG A 428 -4.87 5.66 5.69
N GLY A 429 -6.15 5.49 5.98
CA GLY A 429 -7.08 4.68 5.19
C GLY A 429 -7.03 3.18 5.48
N GLN A 430 -6.11 2.73 6.34
CA GLN A 430 -6.13 1.38 6.92
C GLN A 430 -7.13 1.32 8.07
N THR A 431 -7.81 0.19 8.28
CA THR A 431 -8.91 0.04 9.25
C THR A 431 -8.54 0.53 10.66
N TRP A 432 -7.35 0.18 11.14
CA TRP A 432 -6.86 0.59 12.46
C TRP A 432 -6.54 2.09 12.57
N SER A 433 -6.13 2.72 11.47
CA SER A 433 -5.61 4.09 11.48
C SER A 433 -6.67 5.16 11.79
N ARG A 434 -7.96 4.82 11.64
CA ARG A 434 -9.10 5.69 12.00
C ARG A 434 -9.13 6.05 13.48
N LEU A 435 -8.59 5.18 14.35
CA LEU A 435 -8.51 5.44 15.79
C LEU A 435 -7.36 6.38 16.18
N TYR A 436 -6.43 6.65 15.26
CA TYR A 436 -5.24 7.44 15.56
C TYR A 436 -5.44 8.93 15.29
N TYR A 437 -6.06 9.28 14.17
CA TYR A 437 -6.16 10.66 13.72
C TYR A 437 -7.40 11.37 14.26
N PRO A 438 -7.28 12.65 14.66
CA PRO A 438 -8.44 13.50 14.88
C PRO A 438 -9.29 13.65 13.61
N GLY A 439 -10.58 13.92 13.79
CA GLY A 439 -11.45 14.33 12.69
C GLY A 439 -10.87 15.52 11.92
N LYS A 440 -11.00 15.50 10.59
CA LYS A 440 -10.52 16.54 9.68
C LYS A 440 -9.01 16.76 9.62
N PHE A 441 -8.20 15.89 10.23
CA PHE A 441 -6.73 16.02 10.23
C PHE A 441 -6.12 16.12 8.82
N PHE A 442 -6.79 15.55 7.82
CA PHE A 442 -6.37 15.58 6.41
C PHE A 442 -7.21 16.53 5.53
N GLU A 443 -8.15 17.31 6.07
CA GLU A 443 -8.95 18.27 5.26
C GLU A 443 -8.16 19.56 4.95
N GLU A 444 -7.30 19.99 5.87
CA GLU A 444 -6.37 21.12 5.68
C GLU A 444 -5.03 20.65 5.08
N THR A 445 -5.08 19.80 4.04
CA THR A 445 -3.85 19.38 3.35
C THR A 445 -3.23 20.57 2.64
N ALA A 446 -1.95 20.82 2.94
CA ALA A 446 -1.10 21.63 2.07
C ALA A 446 -1.13 21.03 0.65
N ILE A 447 -1.04 21.90 -0.37
CA ILE A 447 -0.94 21.50 -1.79
C ILE A 447 0.20 20.48 -1.92
N GLU A 448 0.13 19.53 -2.86
CA GLU A 448 1.12 18.44 -2.99
C GLU A 448 2.58 18.95 -3.05
N ASP A 449 2.81 20.13 -3.65
CA ASP A 449 4.10 20.83 -3.70
C ASP A 449 4.63 21.30 -2.33
N ASP A 450 3.76 21.43 -1.32
CA ASP A 450 4.09 21.87 0.04
C ASP A 450 4.16 20.69 1.04
N ARG A 451 4.01 19.43 0.59
CA ARG A 451 4.14 18.25 1.45
C ARG A 451 5.61 18.08 1.86
N PRO A 452 5.90 17.95 3.16
CA PRO A 452 7.28 17.72 3.60
C PRO A 452 7.84 16.45 2.98
N LEU A 453 9.08 16.48 2.50
CA LEU A 453 9.78 15.26 2.10
C LEU A 453 10.31 14.53 3.34
N ILE A 454 10.55 13.22 3.19
CA ILE A 454 11.13 12.41 4.27
C ILE A 454 12.60 12.75 4.44
N GLY A 455 13.03 12.85 5.69
CA GLY A 455 14.40 13.22 6.04
C GLY A 455 14.65 14.72 6.06
N GLU A 456 13.64 15.56 5.76
CA GLU A 456 13.76 16.99 6.00
C GLU A 456 13.96 17.27 7.50
N PRO A 457 14.94 18.10 7.90
CA PRO A 457 15.13 18.48 9.30
C PRO A 457 13.88 19.01 9.99
N SER A 458 12.98 19.66 9.23
CA SER A 458 11.67 20.16 9.66
C SER A 458 10.76 19.07 10.25
N THR A 459 10.86 17.84 9.76
CA THR A 459 10.00 16.71 10.14
C THR A 459 10.51 15.93 11.36
N MET A 460 11.76 16.16 11.76
CA MET A 460 12.41 15.43 12.85
C MET A 460 11.87 15.75 14.24
N LEU A 461 11.55 17.03 14.49
CA LEU A 461 11.00 17.46 15.76
C LEU A 461 9.53 17.01 15.95
N PRO A 462 8.63 17.17 14.94
CA PRO A 462 7.29 16.62 15.03
C PRO A 462 7.23 15.12 15.25
N ARG A 463 8.09 14.33 14.59
CA ARG A 463 8.15 12.88 14.82
C ARG A 463 8.48 12.51 16.26
N ARG A 464 9.47 13.19 16.87
CA ARG A 464 9.83 12.95 18.27
C ARG A 464 8.67 13.30 19.20
N HIS A 465 8.02 14.44 18.97
CA HIS A 465 6.83 14.83 19.74
C HIS A 465 5.69 13.82 19.60
N ARG A 466 5.42 13.31 18.40
CA ARG A 466 4.42 12.26 18.15
C ARG A 466 4.71 10.99 18.94
N CYS A 467 5.95 10.50 18.88
CA CYS A 467 6.36 9.30 19.62
C CYS A 467 6.25 9.51 21.14
N LEU A 468 6.74 10.64 21.65
CA LEU A 468 6.68 10.98 23.07
C LEU A 468 5.24 11.15 23.56
N TRP A 469 4.40 11.86 22.81
CA TRP A 469 2.97 12.02 23.10
C TRP A 469 2.27 10.66 23.16
N LEU A 470 2.47 9.80 22.15
CA LEU A 470 1.96 8.42 22.18
C LEU A 470 2.45 7.66 23.42
N GLY A 471 3.71 7.83 23.79
CA GLY A 471 4.27 7.27 25.03
C GLY A 471 3.54 7.75 26.28
N VAL A 472 3.32 9.06 26.42
CA VAL A 472 2.59 9.64 27.57
C VAL A 472 1.16 9.12 27.59
N ARG A 473 0.50 9.07 26.44
CA ARG A 473 -0.87 8.55 26.31
C ARG A 473 -0.98 7.07 26.67
N ILE A 474 -0.02 6.24 26.29
CA ILE A 474 0.04 4.83 26.71
C ILE A 474 0.34 4.72 28.23
N ALA A 475 1.17 5.61 28.77
CA ALA A 475 1.51 5.59 30.19
C ALA A 475 0.32 5.92 31.11
N THR A 476 -0.74 6.58 30.63
CA THR A 476 -1.93 6.88 31.43
C THR A 476 -2.75 5.64 31.80
N PHE A 477 -2.53 4.51 31.13
CA PHE A 477 -3.11 3.22 31.51
C PHE A 477 -2.43 2.61 32.74
N SER A 478 -1.20 3.05 33.08
CA SER A 478 -0.38 2.55 34.20
C SER A 478 -0.17 1.03 34.22
N ARG A 479 -0.41 0.36 33.08
CA ARG A 479 -0.36 -1.11 32.95
C ARG A 479 0.99 -1.60 32.45
N TRP A 480 1.49 -1.00 31.39
CA TRP A 480 2.72 -1.44 30.71
C TRP A 480 3.92 -0.53 30.96
N MET A 481 3.68 0.77 31.08
CA MET A 481 4.69 1.76 31.47
C MET A 481 4.04 2.89 32.25
N THR A 482 4.84 3.63 33.02
CA THR A 482 4.45 4.85 33.72
C THR A 482 5.27 6.02 33.24
N TYR A 483 4.69 7.21 33.31
CA TYR A 483 5.37 8.49 33.08
C TYR A 483 5.05 9.38 34.28
N ASP A 484 6.05 9.65 35.11
CA ASP A 484 5.89 10.30 36.41
C ASP A 484 6.40 11.75 36.42
N GLN A 485 6.48 12.35 37.61
CA GLN A 485 6.95 13.73 37.79
C GLN A 485 8.41 13.94 37.37
N THR A 486 9.22 12.87 37.29
CA THR A 486 10.58 12.93 36.75
C THR A 486 10.60 13.04 35.23
N ARG A 487 9.43 12.92 34.58
CA ARG A 487 9.23 12.97 33.13
C ARG A 487 10.01 11.89 32.39
N LEU A 488 10.16 10.74 33.02
CA LEU A 488 10.79 9.56 32.45
C LEU A 488 9.77 8.43 32.30
N PHE A 489 9.90 7.67 31.22
CA PHE A 489 9.14 6.45 30.99
C PHE A 489 9.79 5.30 31.75
N THR A 490 9.03 4.65 32.63
CA THR A 490 9.49 3.50 33.41
C THR A 490 8.62 2.28 33.09
N PRO A 491 9.20 1.13 32.69
CA PRO A 491 8.43 -0.09 32.50
C PRO A 491 7.80 -0.55 33.82
N THR A 492 6.58 -1.05 33.79
CA THR A 492 5.96 -1.67 34.97
C THR A 492 6.54 -3.05 35.24
N ARG A 493 6.25 -3.61 36.42
CA ARG A 493 6.54 -5.02 36.72
C ARG A 493 5.97 -5.96 35.65
N LEU A 494 4.75 -5.71 35.19
CA LEU A 494 4.10 -6.52 34.15
C LEU A 494 4.89 -6.48 32.83
N ALA A 495 5.37 -5.31 32.41
CA ALA A 495 6.20 -5.21 31.22
C ALA A 495 7.53 -5.99 31.35
N HIS A 496 8.11 -6.06 32.56
CA HIS A 496 9.27 -6.91 32.82
C HIS A 496 8.93 -8.41 32.75
N GLU A 497 7.76 -8.82 33.24
CA GLU A 497 7.28 -10.21 33.13
C GLU A 497 7.04 -10.63 31.67
N PHE A 498 6.62 -9.69 30.81
CA PHE A 498 6.49 -9.91 29.36
C PHE A 498 7.80 -9.84 28.57
N ALA A 499 8.87 -9.27 29.12
CA ALA A 499 10.11 -9.06 28.37
C ALA A 499 10.73 -10.35 27.78
N PRO A 500 10.75 -11.52 28.48
CA PRO A 500 11.29 -12.76 27.92
C PRO A 500 10.51 -13.25 26.69
N ILE A 501 9.18 -13.17 26.72
CA ILE A 501 8.32 -13.61 25.60
C ILE A 501 8.38 -12.64 24.42
N ALA A 502 8.43 -11.33 24.67
CA ALA A 502 8.56 -10.33 23.61
C ALA A 502 9.91 -10.43 22.86
N GLN A 503 10.98 -10.86 23.52
CA GLN A 503 12.35 -10.85 22.96
C GLN A 503 12.81 -12.20 22.42
N SER A 504 12.12 -13.29 22.75
CA SER A 504 12.50 -14.63 22.29
C SER A 504 11.93 -14.93 20.90
N THR A 505 12.83 -15.17 19.95
CA THR A 505 12.46 -15.59 18.58
C THR A 505 11.84 -16.99 18.54
N ASP A 506 11.87 -17.75 19.63
CA ASP A 506 11.25 -19.07 19.69
C ASP A 506 9.72 -18.97 19.66
N HIS A 507 9.14 -17.82 19.99
CA HIS A 507 7.71 -17.57 19.83
C HIS A 507 7.28 -17.37 18.36
N LEU A 508 8.20 -17.36 17.39
CA LEU A 508 7.84 -17.37 15.97
C LEU A 508 7.09 -18.65 15.57
N SER A 509 7.28 -19.78 16.25
CA SER A 509 6.53 -21.02 15.95
C SER A 509 5.09 -20.97 16.45
N GLY A 510 4.73 -20.01 17.28
CA GLY A 510 3.60 -20.14 18.19
C GLY A 510 4.04 -20.78 19.51
N ASN A 511 3.08 -20.96 20.43
CA ASN A 511 3.35 -21.32 21.81
C ASN A 511 4.27 -22.56 21.97
N ILE A 512 5.28 -22.48 22.83
CA ILE A 512 6.49 -23.36 22.84
C ILE A 512 6.21 -24.77 23.43
N TYR A 513 5.01 -25.04 23.94
CA TYR A 513 4.68 -26.31 24.61
C TYR A 513 4.03 -27.39 23.73
N LEU A 514 4.10 -27.27 22.40
CA LEU A 514 3.67 -28.31 21.45
C LEU A 514 4.84 -29.02 20.72
N VAL A 515 6.06 -28.92 21.24
CA VAL A 515 7.13 -29.83 20.78
C VAL A 515 6.86 -31.19 21.45
N PRO A 516 6.54 -32.27 20.70
CA PRO A 516 6.61 -33.60 21.28
C PRO A 516 8.07 -33.80 21.69
N GLY A 517 8.30 -34.05 22.98
CA GLY A 517 9.63 -34.45 23.46
C GLY A 517 10.17 -35.62 22.63
N PRO A 518 11.50 -35.82 22.59
CA PRO A 518 12.10 -36.87 21.79
C PRO A 518 11.41 -38.20 22.12
N VAL A 519 10.93 -38.87 21.08
CA VAL A 519 10.39 -40.21 21.18
C VAL A 519 11.50 -41.07 21.76
N ASN A 520 11.38 -41.43 23.04
CA ASN A 520 12.19 -42.48 23.62
C ASN A 520 11.93 -43.73 22.78
N GLN A 521 12.92 -44.13 22.00
CA GLN A 521 13.05 -45.50 21.52
C GLN A 521 13.33 -46.35 22.77
N GLU A 522 12.27 -46.70 23.49
CA GLU A 522 12.32 -47.86 24.38
C GLU A 522 11.99 -49.10 23.58
N MET A 523 12.95 -50.02 23.65
CA MET A 523 12.90 -51.40 23.22
C MET A 523 11.61 -52.07 23.70
N GLU A 524 10.89 -52.70 22.79
CA GLU A 524 10.19 -53.94 23.09
C GLU A 524 10.62 -54.98 22.07
N GLY A 525 11.41 -55.94 22.55
CA GLY A 525 11.53 -57.23 21.90
C GLY A 525 10.31 -58.08 22.22
N VAL A 526 9.71 -58.65 21.18
CA VAL A 526 9.41 -60.08 21.03
C VAL A 526 9.63 -60.44 19.58
#